data_AF-A0A519BN74-F1
#
_entry.id   AF-A0A519BN74-F1
#
_cell.length_a   1.000
_cell.length_b   1.000
_cell.length_c   1.000
_cell.angle_alpha   90.00
_cell.angle_beta   90.00
_cell.angle_gamma   90.00
#
_symmetry.space_group_name_H-M   'P 1'
#
loop_
_entity.id
_entity.type
_entity.pdbx_description
1 polymer ?
#
loop_
_entity_poly.entity_id
_entity_poly.type
_entity_poly.pdbx_seq_one_letter_code
_entity_poly.pdbx_strand_id
1 'polypeptide(L)'
;MKPVRTRVILITVLIIISLFSIVPSIYPNTPSWWKAAIGNAEMHLGLDLQGGLYLIEKVETNKAINDKLYKDYSDIAIFVGSKGFNKNNLVYNKNYLLIKGKLLKNNSLLMKFISKRHPSLKLVKNKIIFKKSAVVLFKKEAVSGALEVMRNRIDQFGLINPNIARQGKNTIVLELPGVKNVKQAVSLIGKTARLTFQLVNYKHSLKKVSAGKLPKGYEILYHTTYNKYTHKTTKRPYLINKTVLMSGANISSANVQINQYNQPIVSISFNSKGTKEFAAITTKYTGKRLAIILDHNVNSAPVIEEPITGGSATISGNFTMAKANDLAIALRSGALPAPVKILQDETIGPTLGADSIHDGIVAAIVGLILVVGFMVFYYKLSGLIADFALIENILFLMAALALFGATLTLPGIAGIILTIGMAVDANVLIFERIREELRENKPIPIAIENGYNKAFFTILDSHVTALITAAVLFYFGSGPIKGFAITLSLGIIINLFTSLVGTKVIFDIIANKKKLEKLSI
;
A
#
# COMPACT_ATOMS: atom_id res chain seq x y z
N MET A 1 -38.23 -21.07 -18.93
CA MET A 1 -37.51 -19.80 -18.64
C MET A 1 -38.49 -18.76 -18.10
N LYS A 2 -38.03 -17.78 -17.32
CA LYS A 2 -38.85 -16.63 -16.86
C LYS A 2 -39.49 -15.87 -18.05
N PRO A 3 -40.64 -15.21 -17.87
CA PRO A 3 -41.30 -14.51 -18.96
C PRO A 3 -40.39 -13.43 -19.56
N VAL A 4 -40.52 -13.19 -20.88
CA VAL A 4 -39.70 -12.23 -21.63
C VAL A 4 -39.67 -10.85 -20.95
N ARG A 5 -40.81 -10.40 -20.41
CA ARG A 5 -40.94 -9.13 -19.68
C ARG A 5 -39.98 -9.02 -18.49
N THR A 6 -39.79 -10.09 -17.70
CA THR A 6 -38.91 -10.04 -16.53
C THR A 6 -37.44 -9.94 -16.93
N ARG A 7 -37.06 -10.59 -18.04
CA ARG A 7 -35.69 -10.51 -18.56
C ARG A 7 -35.39 -9.14 -19.17
N VAL A 8 -36.35 -8.53 -19.88
CA VAL A 8 -36.22 -7.15 -20.37
C VAL A 8 -36.04 -6.15 -19.23
N ILE A 9 -36.85 -6.27 -18.16
CA ILE A 9 -36.71 -5.42 -16.97
C ILE A 9 -35.33 -5.60 -16.34
N LEU A 10 -34.86 -6.84 -16.20
CA LEU A 10 -33.53 -7.13 -15.66
C LEU A 10 -32.41 -6.44 -16.45
N ILE A 11 -32.41 -6.60 -17.78
CA ILE A 11 -31.40 -5.98 -18.67
C ILE A 11 -31.46 -4.46 -18.57
N THR A 12 -32.67 -3.87 -18.62
CA THR A 12 -32.85 -2.42 -18.53
C THR A 12 -32.34 -1.86 -17.21
N VAL A 13 -32.65 -2.54 -16.10
CA VAL A 13 -32.15 -2.17 -14.76
C VAL A 13 -30.63 -2.26 -14.71
N LEU A 14 -30.02 -3.31 -15.28
CA LEU A 14 -28.57 -3.46 -15.33
C LEU A 14 -27.91 -2.36 -16.16
N ILE A 15 -28.49 -1.95 -17.29
CA ILE A 15 -28.01 -0.81 -18.09
C ILE A 15 -28.05 0.48 -17.28
N ILE A 16 -29.17 0.74 -16.59
CA ILE A 16 -29.32 1.95 -15.76
C ILE A 16 -28.27 1.96 -14.63
N ILE A 17 -28.12 0.84 -13.91
CA ILE A 17 -27.11 0.70 -12.85
C ILE A 17 -25.71 0.92 -13.43
N SER A 18 -25.43 0.37 -14.61
CA SER A 18 -24.11 0.45 -15.23
C SER A 18 -23.76 1.88 -15.64
N LEU A 19 -24.69 2.58 -16.31
CA LEU A 19 -24.53 4.00 -16.63
C LEU A 19 -24.37 4.83 -15.37
N PHE A 20 -25.19 4.59 -14.33
CA PHE A 20 -25.13 5.31 -13.07
C PHE A 20 -23.81 5.12 -12.32
N SER A 21 -23.16 3.96 -12.48
CA SER A 21 -21.89 3.62 -11.83
C SER A 21 -20.66 4.16 -12.57
N ILE A 22 -20.73 4.29 -13.90
CA ILE A 22 -19.60 4.74 -14.72
C ILE A 22 -19.43 6.26 -14.70
N VAL A 23 -20.54 7.01 -14.67
CA VAL A 23 -20.51 8.49 -14.76
C VAL A 23 -19.52 9.15 -13.78
N PRO A 24 -19.44 8.79 -12.49
CA PRO A 24 -18.46 9.37 -11.57
C PRO A 24 -17.00 9.06 -11.91
N SER A 25 -16.71 7.95 -12.61
CA SER A 25 -15.36 7.64 -13.10
C SER A 25 -14.96 8.53 -14.29
N ILE A 26 -15.93 9.03 -15.06
CA ILE A 26 -15.68 9.87 -16.25
C ILE A 26 -15.75 11.36 -15.90
N TYR A 27 -16.63 11.75 -14.96
CA TYR A 27 -16.88 13.13 -14.57
C TYR A 27 -16.45 13.40 -13.11
N PRO A 28 -15.33 14.12 -12.90
CA PRO A 28 -14.79 14.41 -11.57
C PRO A 28 -15.76 15.22 -10.67
N ASN A 29 -16.55 16.10 -11.29
CA ASN A 29 -17.50 17.02 -10.64
C ASN A 29 -18.89 16.39 -10.42
N THR A 30 -18.95 15.09 -10.11
CA THR A 30 -20.20 14.43 -9.76
C THR A 30 -20.72 14.89 -8.39
N PRO A 31 -22.04 15.14 -8.24
CA PRO A 31 -22.64 15.54 -6.97
C PRO A 31 -22.31 14.59 -5.81
N SER A 32 -22.14 15.13 -4.60
CA SER A 32 -21.77 14.37 -3.40
C SER A 32 -22.80 13.29 -3.02
N TRP A 33 -24.09 13.54 -3.26
CA TRP A 33 -25.15 12.54 -3.05
C TRP A 33 -25.00 11.32 -3.96
N TRP A 34 -24.51 11.54 -5.19
CA TRP A 34 -24.31 10.48 -6.16
C TRP A 34 -23.13 9.62 -5.71
N LYS A 35 -21.99 10.22 -5.37
CA LYS A 35 -20.83 9.50 -4.79
C LYS A 35 -21.16 8.74 -3.51
N ALA A 36 -22.04 9.28 -2.66
CA ALA A 36 -22.50 8.59 -1.45
C ALA A 36 -23.39 7.37 -1.75
N ALA A 37 -24.19 7.40 -2.82
CA ALA A 37 -25.13 6.34 -3.17
C ALA A 37 -24.45 5.09 -3.77
N ILE A 38 -23.38 5.26 -4.53
CA ILE A 38 -22.62 4.16 -5.17
C ILE A 38 -21.39 3.71 -4.36
N GLY A 39 -21.08 4.39 -3.26
CA GLY A 39 -19.75 4.31 -2.63
C GLY A 39 -18.70 4.95 -3.52
N ASN A 40 -17.44 4.95 -3.11
CA ASN A 40 -16.33 5.45 -3.95
C ASN A 40 -16.04 4.52 -5.15
N ALA A 41 -17.07 4.16 -5.92
CA ALA A 41 -16.98 3.37 -7.15
C ALA A 41 -16.35 4.25 -8.23
N GLU A 42 -15.04 4.19 -8.30
CA GLU A 42 -14.21 4.84 -9.30
C GLU A 42 -13.29 3.77 -9.91
N MET A 43 -13.21 3.76 -11.24
CA MET A 43 -12.24 2.89 -11.91
C MET A 43 -10.83 3.40 -11.60
N HIS A 44 -10.00 2.55 -11.00
CA HIS A 44 -8.62 2.92 -10.69
C HIS A 44 -7.73 2.63 -11.90
N LEU A 45 -6.78 3.52 -12.20
CA LEU A 45 -5.79 3.26 -13.24
C LEU A 45 -4.51 2.76 -12.59
N GLY A 46 -3.92 1.72 -13.19
CA GLY A 46 -2.70 1.09 -12.71
C GLY A 46 -1.45 1.91 -12.98
N LEU A 47 -0.35 1.45 -12.39
CA LEU A 47 0.96 2.08 -12.52
C LEU A 47 1.43 2.18 -13.98
N ASP A 48 1.13 1.16 -14.79
CA ASP A 48 1.46 1.12 -16.22
C ASP A 48 0.73 2.19 -17.03
N LEU A 49 -0.41 2.69 -16.53
CA LEU A 49 -1.25 3.67 -17.22
C LEU A 49 -0.94 5.09 -16.72
N GLN A 50 -0.79 5.30 -15.42
CA GLN A 50 -0.55 6.62 -14.83
C GLN A 50 0.95 6.99 -14.73
N GLY A 51 1.84 6.01 -14.90
CA GLY A 51 3.21 6.10 -14.41
C GLY A 51 3.26 6.08 -12.87
N GLY A 52 4.45 5.88 -12.31
CA GLY A 52 4.64 5.88 -10.86
C GLY A 52 5.78 4.99 -10.39
N LEU A 53 5.68 4.57 -9.12
CA LEU A 53 6.68 3.74 -8.46
C LEU A 53 6.07 2.42 -7.96
N TYR A 54 6.68 1.30 -8.35
CA TYR A 54 6.49 -0.01 -7.75
C TYR A 54 7.71 -0.35 -6.90
N LEU A 55 7.50 -0.58 -5.61
CA LEU A 55 8.57 -0.85 -4.65
C LEU A 55 8.26 -2.09 -3.81
N ILE A 56 9.22 -2.99 -3.69
CA ILE A 56 9.17 -4.08 -2.71
C ILE A 56 10.22 -3.81 -1.64
N GLU A 57 9.77 -3.61 -0.40
CA GLU A 57 10.65 -3.39 0.74
C GLU A 57 10.62 -4.54 1.74
N LYS A 58 11.79 -4.95 2.22
CA LYS A 58 11.96 -5.94 3.28
C LYS A 58 12.20 -5.25 4.62
N VAL A 59 11.31 -5.51 5.57
CA VAL A 59 11.46 -5.05 6.96
C VAL A 59 12.51 -5.91 7.67
N GLU A 60 13.56 -5.27 8.23
CA GLU A 60 14.62 -5.92 8.99
C GLU A 60 14.16 -6.31 10.41
N THR A 61 13.24 -7.27 10.49
CA THR A 61 12.58 -7.67 11.75
C THR A 61 13.55 -8.15 12.83
N ASN A 62 14.70 -8.74 12.45
CA ASN A 62 15.74 -9.12 13.40
C ASN A 62 16.34 -7.90 14.11
N LYS A 63 16.47 -6.76 13.42
CA LYS A 63 16.97 -5.52 14.04
C LYS A 63 15.95 -4.94 15.02
N ALA A 64 14.64 -4.98 14.70
CA ALA A 64 13.58 -4.65 15.66
C ALA A 64 13.66 -5.50 16.94
N ILE A 65 13.87 -6.81 16.81
CA ILE A 65 14.00 -7.71 17.97
C ILE A 65 15.23 -7.35 18.81
N ASN A 66 16.37 -7.08 18.17
CA ASN A 66 17.60 -6.73 18.86
C ASN A 66 17.47 -5.41 19.61
N ASP A 67 16.82 -4.41 19.01
CA ASP A 67 16.53 -3.11 19.63
C ASP A 67 15.57 -3.24 20.81
N LYS A 68 14.54 -4.10 20.68
CA LYS A 68 13.63 -4.43 21.77
C LYS A 68 14.36 -5.13 22.93
N LEU A 69 15.22 -6.11 22.63
CA LEU A 69 16.04 -6.77 23.64
C LEU A 69 16.98 -5.80 24.34
N TYR A 70 17.54 -4.83 23.61
CA TYR A 70 18.42 -3.82 24.20
C TYR A 70 17.66 -2.87 25.14
N LYS A 71 16.42 -2.52 24.81
CA LYS A 71 15.54 -1.75 25.69
C LYS A 71 15.22 -2.51 26.98
N ASP A 72 14.86 -3.79 26.86
CA ASP A 72 14.58 -4.65 28.02
C ASP A 72 15.85 -4.88 28.85
N TYR A 73 17.02 -5.07 28.21
CA TYR A 73 18.32 -5.11 28.87
C TYR A 73 18.58 -3.86 29.70
N SER A 74 18.28 -2.68 29.18
CA SER A 74 18.54 -1.42 29.87
C SER A 74 17.71 -1.31 31.16
N ASP A 75 16.44 -1.70 31.13
CA ASP A 75 15.59 -1.73 32.33
C ASP A 75 16.06 -2.79 33.34
N ILE A 76 16.39 -4.00 32.85
CA ILE A 76 16.92 -5.07 33.70
C ILE A 76 18.26 -4.66 34.33
N ALA A 77 19.15 -3.99 33.59
CA ALA A 77 20.45 -3.54 34.09
C ALA A 77 20.32 -2.45 35.16
N ILE A 78 19.29 -1.60 35.09
CA ILE A 78 18.96 -0.63 36.14
C ILE A 78 18.52 -1.36 37.42
N PHE A 79 17.62 -2.33 37.29
CA PHE A 79 17.16 -3.14 38.42
C PHE A 79 18.28 -3.96 39.07
N VAL A 80 19.14 -4.59 38.28
CA VAL A 80 20.30 -5.35 38.77
C VAL A 80 21.24 -4.42 39.56
N GLY A 81 21.46 -3.20 39.07
CA GLY A 81 22.27 -2.20 39.75
C GLY A 81 21.67 -1.71 41.06
N SER A 82 20.35 -1.48 41.13
CA SER A 82 19.68 -1.02 42.35
C SER A 82 19.66 -2.06 43.47
N LYS A 83 19.85 -3.35 43.13
CA LYS A 83 19.98 -4.46 44.09
C LYS A 83 21.44 -4.76 44.49
N GLY A 84 22.39 -3.88 44.16
CA GLY A 84 23.79 -4.01 44.59
C GLY A 84 24.61 -5.02 43.79
N PHE A 85 24.08 -5.57 42.70
CA PHE A 85 24.85 -6.46 41.84
C PHE A 85 25.66 -5.67 40.81
N ASN A 86 26.86 -6.15 40.51
CA ASN A 86 27.72 -5.55 39.48
C ASN A 86 27.05 -5.67 38.10
N LYS A 87 26.87 -4.54 37.39
CA LYS A 87 26.29 -4.50 36.03
C LYS A 87 27.06 -5.35 35.02
N ASN A 88 28.35 -5.60 35.24
CA ASN A 88 29.16 -6.49 34.39
C ASN A 88 28.68 -7.96 34.41
N ASN A 89 27.82 -8.33 35.37
CA ASN A 89 27.22 -9.65 35.45
C ASN A 89 26.09 -9.88 34.44
N LEU A 90 25.67 -8.84 33.70
CA LEU A 90 24.69 -8.94 32.63
C LEU A 90 25.29 -8.40 31.33
N VAL A 91 25.56 -9.31 30.39
CA VAL A 91 26.17 -8.98 29.10
C VAL A 91 25.13 -9.08 28.00
N TYR A 92 24.91 -8.00 27.27
CA TYR A 92 24.07 -7.99 26.08
C TYR A 92 24.81 -8.63 24.90
N ASN A 93 24.17 -9.61 24.24
CA ASN A 93 24.68 -10.21 23.02
C ASN A 93 23.53 -10.36 22.02
N LYS A 94 23.20 -9.29 21.29
CA LYS A 94 22.21 -9.15 20.18
C LYS A 94 20.92 -9.98 20.27
N ASN A 95 21.03 -11.31 20.28
CA ASN A 95 19.95 -12.29 20.37
C ASN A 95 19.62 -12.75 21.81
N TYR A 96 20.50 -12.54 22.79
CA TYR A 96 20.31 -12.98 24.18
C TYR A 96 21.04 -12.09 25.20
N LEU A 97 20.64 -12.17 26.47
CA LEU A 97 21.38 -11.58 27.59
C LEU A 97 22.05 -12.70 28.36
N LEU A 98 23.35 -12.57 28.62
CA LEU A 98 24.14 -13.57 29.35
C LEU A 98 24.34 -13.13 30.79
N ILE A 99 23.97 -14.01 31.71
CA ILE A 99 24.12 -13.84 33.16
C ILE A 99 25.46 -14.47 33.58
N LYS A 100 26.28 -13.71 34.33
CA LYS A 100 27.57 -14.16 34.89
C LYS A 100 27.64 -13.98 36.41
N GLY A 101 28.59 -14.67 37.03
CA GLY A 101 29.04 -14.41 38.41
C GLY A 101 27.98 -14.66 39.49
N LYS A 102 27.98 -13.86 40.55
CA LYS A 102 27.05 -13.98 41.70
C LYS A 102 25.57 -13.89 41.31
N LEU A 103 25.26 -13.29 40.15
CA LEU A 103 23.89 -13.18 39.64
C LEU A 103 23.30 -14.59 39.35
N LEU A 104 24.12 -15.54 38.90
CA LEU A 104 23.71 -16.93 38.62
C LEU A 104 23.22 -17.68 39.87
N LYS A 105 23.80 -17.38 41.04
CA LYS A 105 23.46 -18.05 42.30
C LYS A 105 22.18 -17.48 42.95
N ASN A 106 21.78 -16.26 42.60
CA ASN A 106 20.63 -15.57 43.20
C ASN A 106 19.60 -15.13 42.14
N ASN A 107 19.23 -16.05 41.25
CA ASN A 107 18.35 -15.80 40.10
C ASN A 107 16.86 -15.60 40.47
N SER A 108 16.42 -15.96 41.68
CA SER A 108 14.99 -15.97 42.04
C SER A 108 14.34 -14.57 41.99
N LEU A 109 15.02 -13.55 42.52
CA LEU A 109 14.56 -12.16 42.49
C LEU A 109 14.54 -11.59 41.08
N LEU A 110 15.57 -11.89 40.29
CA LEU A 110 15.66 -11.48 38.89
C LEU A 110 14.54 -12.13 38.06
N MET A 111 14.26 -13.42 38.30
CA MET A 111 13.18 -14.13 37.62
C MET A 111 11.80 -13.59 37.99
N LYS A 112 11.55 -13.23 39.26
CA LYS A 112 10.30 -12.56 39.66
C LYS A 112 10.14 -11.19 38.99
N PHE A 113 11.23 -10.43 38.85
CA PHE A 113 11.19 -9.14 38.15
C PHE A 113 10.91 -9.32 36.65
N ILE A 114 11.60 -10.25 35.99
CA ILE A 114 11.42 -10.55 34.57
C ILE A 114 10.01 -11.08 34.31
N SER A 115 9.49 -12.01 35.09
CA SER A 115 8.14 -12.55 34.87
C SER A 115 7.06 -11.48 35.02
N LYS A 116 7.22 -10.55 35.98
CA LYS A 116 6.25 -9.48 36.23
C LYS A 116 6.33 -8.34 35.20
N ARG A 117 7.54 -7.93 34.80
CA ARG A 117 7.74 -6.71 33.98
C ARG A 117 8.09 -6.98 32.52
N HIS A 118 8.62 -8.17 32.22
CA HIS A 118 9.08 -8.60 30.88
C HIS A 118 8.63 -10.04 30.55
N PRO A 119 7.31 -10.31 30.49
CA PRO A 119 6.76 -11.67 30.35
C PRO A 119 7.12 -12.37 29.03
N SER A 120 7.62 -11.62 28.05
CA SER A 120 8.12 -12.10 26.75
C SER A 120 9.47 -12.82 26.86
N LEU A 121 10.23 -12.58 27.93
CA LEU A 121 11.54 -13.18 28.18
C LEU A 121 11.41 -14.48 28.99
N LYS A 122 12.37 -15.38 28.80
CA LYS A 122 12.56 -16.59 29.60
C LYS A 122 14.05 -16.83 29.85
N LEU A 123 14.38 -17.42 30.99
CA LEU A 123 15.73 -17.86 31.31
C LEU A 123 15.91 -19.30 30.85
N VAL A 124 16.97 -19.56 30.09
CA VAL A 124 17.40 -20.90 29.69
C VAL A 124 18.88 -21.03 30.07
N LYS A 125 19.16 -21.86 31.09
CA LYS A 125 20.49 -21.95 31.72
C LYS A 125 20.96 -20.57 32.19
N ASN A 126 21.98 -20.00 31.55
CA ASN A 126 22.58 -18.70 31.88
C ASN A 126 22.20 -17.61 30.88
N LYS A 127 21.21 -17.85 30.00
CA LYS A 127 20.82 -16.94 28.93
C LYS A 127 19.36 -16.54 29.07
N ILE A 128 19.10 -15.24 29.10
CA ILE A 128 17.74 -14.68 28.97
C ILE A 128 17.47 -14.50 27.48
N ILE A 129 16.42 -15.14 26.98
CA ILE A 129 16.00 -15.12 25.58
C ILE A 129 14.51 -14.83 25.46
N PHE A 130 14.07 -14.32 24.31
CA PHE A 130 12.65 -14.23 24.03
C PHE A 130 12.01 -15.62 23.87
N LYS A 131 10.77 -15.75 24.34
CA LYS A 131 9.91 -16.90 24.03
C LYS A 131 9.69 -16.97 22.51
N LYS A 132 9.60 -18.18 21.94
CA LYS A 132 9.38 -18.37 20.49
C LYS A 132 8.10 -17.65 20.01
N SER A 133 7.02 -17.72 20.80
CA SER A 133 5.77 -17.01 20.52
C SER A 133 5.94 -15.49 20.49
N ALA A 134 6.70 -14.92 21.44
CA ALA A 134 7.00 -13.49 21.47
C ALA A 134 7.82 -13.04 20.26
N VAL A 135 8.79 -13.84 19.80
CA VAL A 135 9.56 -13.53 18.59
C VAL A 135 8.66 -13.45 17.36
N VAL A 136 7.73 -14.40 17.19
CA VAL A 136 6.79 -14.38 16.06
C VAL A 136 5.88 -13.15 16.12
N LEU A 137 5.37 -12.82 17.30
CA LEU A 137 4.53 -11.64 17.52
C LEU A 137 5.28 -10.35 17.18
N PHE A 138 6.49 -10.15 17.70
CA PHE A 138 7.29 -8.95 17.43
C PHE A 138 7.66 -8.79 15.95
N LYS A 139 7.90 -9.90 15.24
CA LYS A 139 8.10 -9.84 13.78
C LYS A 139 6.85 -9.34 13.07
N LYS A 140 5.66 -9.83 13.47
CA LYS A 140 4.38 -9.38 12.91
C LYS A 140 4.12 -7.91 13.23
N GLU A 141 4.29 -7.49 14.48
CA GLU A 141 4.15 -6.10 14.91
C GLU A 141 5.11 -5.15 14.20
N ALA A 142 6.37 -5.56 14.00
CA ALA A 142 7.33 -4.74 13.26
C ALA A 142 6.91 -4.52 11.80
N VAL A 143 6.37 -5.54 11.14
CA VAL A 143 5.87 -5.41 9.76
C VAL A 143 4.59 -4.57 9.71
N SER A 144 3.63 -4.83 10.61
CA SER A 144 2.38 -4.06 10.69
C SER A 144 2.62 -2.60 11.02
N GLY A 145 3.51 -2.30 11.98
CA GLY A 145 3.88 -0.92 12.32
C GLY A 145 4.65 -0.22 11.20
N ALA A 146 5.51 -0.93 10.46
CA ALA A 146 6.15 -0.37 9.27
C ALA A 146 5.11 -0.03 8.19
N LEU A 147 4.14 -0.91 7.95
CA LEU A 147 3.05 -0.69 7.00
C LEU A 147 2.22 0.55 7.38
N GLU A 148 1.87 0.72 8.65
CA GLU A 148 1.13 1.88 9.14
C GLU A 148 1.91 3.19 8.96
N VAL A 149 3.20 3.20 9.30
CA VAL A 149 4.07 4.37 9.09
C VAL A 149 4.20 4.71 7.61
N MET A 150 4.37 3.72 6.73
CA MET A 150 4.45 3.95 5.28
C MET A 150 3.15 4.52 4.73
N ARG A 151 2.00 3.96 5.14
CA ARG A 151 0.68 4.49 4.78
C ARG A 151 0.53 5.96 5.18
N ASN A 152 0.79 6.26 6.44
CA ASN A 152 0.73 7.64 6.95
C ASN A 152 1.68 8.60 6.24
N ARG A 153 2.80 8.13 5.67
CA ARG A 153 3.71 8.96 4.85
C ARG A 153 3.20 9.14 3.43
N ILE A 154 2.68 8.07 2.85
CA ILE A 154 2.15 8.06 1.49
C ILE A 154 0.91 8.96 1.38
N ASP A 155 0.05 8.95 2.40
CA ASP A 155 -1.12 9.84 2.48
C ASP A 155 -0.73 11.34 2.44
N GLN A 156 0.48 11.70 2.90
CA GLN A 156 0.97 13.09 2.83
C GLN A 156 1.37 13.54 1.42
N PHE A 157 1.59 12.60 0.49
CA PHE A 157 1.83 12.93 -0.91
C PHE A 157 0.53 13.22 -1.67
N GLY A 158 -0.63 12.96 -1.07
CA GLY A 158 -1.93 13.18 -1.71
C GLY A 158 -2.14 12.32 -2.96
N LEU A 159 -1.53 11.14 -3.00
CA LEU A 159 -1.70 10.21 -4.11
C LEU A 159 -3.12 9.67 -4.12
N ILE A 160 -3.66 9.51 -5.32
CA ILE A 160 -4.97 8.90 -5.52
C ILE A 160 -4.77 7.39 -5.51
N ASN A 161 -5.39 6.70 -4.55
CA ASN A 161 -5.46 5.24 -4.45
C ASN A 161 -4.10 4.48 -4.46
N PRO A 162 -3.14 4.81 -3.57
CA PRO A 162 -1.91 4.03 -3.43
C PRO A 162 -2.20 2.63 -2.88
N ASN A 163 -1.58 1.60 -3.45
CA ASN A 163 -1.68 0.23 -2.94
C ASN A 163 -0.51 -0.05 -2.00
N ILE A 164 -0.82 -0.36 -0.74
CA ILE A 164 0.17 -0.63 0.31
C ILE A 164 -0.25 -1.92 1.00
N ALA A 165 0.45 -3.00 0.67
CA ALA A 165 0.09 -4.33 1.12
C ALA A 165 1.31 -5.10 1.63
N ARG A 166 1.07 -5.96 2.61
CA ARG A 166 2.07 -6.95 3.02
C ARG A 166 2.11 -8.07 1.97
N GLN A 167 3.29 -8.34 1.43
CA GLN A 167 3.53 -9.50 0.56
C GLN A 167 4.38 -10.50 1.33
N GLY A 168 3.89 -11.71 1.59
CA GLY A 168 4.65 -12.71 2.35
C GLY A 168 4.93 -12.36 3.82
N LYS A 169 6.05 -12.84 4.37
CA LYS A 169 6.32 -12.79 5.83
C LYS A 169 6.85 -11.43 6.32
N ASN A 170 7.82 -10.83 5.63
CA ASN A 170 8.53 -9.63 6.11
C ASN A 170 8.67 -8.55 5.03
N THR A 171 7.85 -8.61 3.99
CA THR A 171 7.96 -7.75 2.80
C THR A 171 6.68 -6.94 2.63
N ILE A 172 6.83 -5.72 2.15
CA ILE A 172 5.76 -4.75 1.89
C ILE A 172 5.89 -4.35 0.43
N VAL A 173 4.78 -4.40 -0.30
CA VAL A 173 4.64 -3.92 -1.67
C VAL A 173 3.96 -2.55 -1.60
N LEU A 174 4.51 -1.63 -2.38
CA LEU A 174 4.03 -0.27 -2.52
C LEU A 174 3.85 0.01 -4.01
N GLU A 175 2.63 0.38 -4.39
CA GLU A 175 2.31 0.84 -5.74
C GLU A 175 1.80 2.26 -5.61
N LEU A 176 2.58 3.21 -6.11
CA LEU A 176 2.36 4.64 -5.95
C LEU A 176 2.13 5.27 -7.33
N PRO A 177 0.90 5.16 -7.87
CA PRO A 177 0.58 5.71 -9.17
C PRO A 177 0.58 7.24 -9.13
N GLY A 178 1.02 7.88 -10.21
CA GLY A 178 1.04 9.34 -10.33
C GLY A 178 2.09 10.08 -9.50
N VAL A 179 3.06 9.36 -8.89
CA VAL A 179 4.16 10.01 -8.14
C VAL A 179 5.06 10.80 -9.08
N LYS A 180 5.10 12.12 -8.92
CA LYS A 180 5.96 13.02 -9.72
C LYS A 180 7.45 12.88 -9.41
N ASN A 181 7.82 12.82 -8.13
CA ASN A 181 9.23 12.75 -7.69
C ASN A 181 9.52 11.43 -6.97
N VAL A 182 9.83 10.42 -7.75
CA VAL A 182 10.08 9.06 -7.28
C VAL A 182 11.26 9.00 -6.30
N LYS A 183 12.36 9.69 -6.58
CA LYS A 183 13.55 9.71 -5.70
C LYS A 183 13.23 10.27 -4.32
N GLN A 184 12.43 11.33 -4.26
CA GLN A 184 11.97 11.89 -2.99
C GLN A 184 11.07 10.90 -2.24
N ALA A 185 10.10 10.29 -2.92
CA ALA A 185 9.19 9.31 -2.34
C ALA A 185 9.95 8.12 -1.73
N VAL A 186 10.86 7.50 -2.48
CA VAL A 186 11.71 6.39 -2.00
C VAL A 186 12.51 6.82 -0.76
N SER A 187 13.13 8.01 -0.80
CA SER A 187 13.95 8.50 0.31
C SER A 187 13.13 8.77 1.59
N LEU A 188 11.87 9.17 1.44
CA LEU A 188 10.98 9.54 2.53
C LEU A 188 10.31 8.31 3.15
N ILE A 189 9.87 7.37 2.31
CA ILE A 189 9.20 6.13 2.75
C ILE A 189 10.18 5.22 3.49
N GLY A 190 11.39 5.04 2.97
CA GLY A 190 12.41 4.16 3.58
C GLY A 190 13.09 4.72 4.84
N LYS A 191 12.86 5.99 5.20
CA LYS A 191 13.58 6.66 6.29
C LYS A 191 13.14 6.17 7.66
N THR A 192 14.06 5.84 8.58
CA THR A 192 13.65 5.44 9.93
C THR A 192 13.05 6.59 10.72
N ALA A 193 13.61 7.80 10.60
CA ALA A 193 13.13 9.02 11.26
C ALA A 193 13.02 8.89 12.79
N ARG A 194 13.97 8.19 13.40
CA ARG A 194 13.97 7.96 14.84
C ARG A 194 14.46 9.22 15.56
N LEU A 195 13.51 9.95 16.15
CA LEU A 195 13.79 11.13 16.97
C LEU A 195 13.98 10.74 18.45
N THR A 196 15.07 11.17 19.05
CA THR A 196 15.32 11.00 20.50
C THR A 196 15.90 12.27 21.13
N PHE A 197 15.47 12.53 22.37
CA PHE A 197 16.00 13.60 23.22
C PHE A 197 16.92 12.99 24.27
N GLN A 198 18.17 13.46 24.31
CA GLN A 198 19.22 12.93 25.19
C GLN A 198 20.07 14.08 25.74
N LEU A 199 20.62 13.92 26.94
CA LEU A 199 21.46 14.97 27.53
C LEU A 199 22.87 14.96 26.94
N VAL A 200 23.40 16.16 26.70
CA VAL A 200 24.81 16.36 26.38
C VAL A 200 25.61 16.48 27.68
N ASN A 201 26.74 15.78 27.75
CA ASN A 201 27.70 15.95 28.83
C ASN A 201 28.80 16.94 28.42
N TYR A 202 28.79 18.12 29.05
CA TYR A 202 29.82 19.15 28.87
C TYR A 202 30.94 19.08 29.90
N LYS A 203 30.77 18.32 31.00
CA LYS A 203 31.73 18.27 32.11
C LYS A 203 33.01 17.53 31.77
N HIS A 204 32.97 16.60 30.82
CA HIS A 204 34.16 15.94 30.29
C HIS A 204 34.58 16.61 28.98
N SER A 205 35.81 17.12 28.92
CA SER A 205 36.38 17.66 27.70
C SER A 205 36.43 16.58 26.62
N LEU A 206 35.86 16.88 25.44
CA LEU A 206 35.93 16.01 24.25
C LEU A 206 37.37 15.60 23.92
N LYS A 207 38.37 16.46 24.22
CA LYS A 207 39.80 16.17 24.05
C LYS A 207 40.29 15.02 24.94
N LYS A 208 39.76 14.85 26.15
CA LYS A 208 40.12 13.75 27.08
C LYS A 208 39.44 12.42 26.69
N VAL A 209 38.30 12.49 26.00
CA VAL A 209 37.55 11.31 25.52
C VAL A 209 38.19 10.72 24.26
N SER A 210 38.72 11.56 23.37
CA SER A 210 39.50 11.13 22.19
C SER A 210 40.79 10.36 22.54
N ALA A 211 41.28 10.47 23.78
CA ALA A 211 42.44 9.74 24.30
C ALA A 211 42.12 8.32 24.86
N GLY A 212 40.96 7.75 24.51
CA GLY A 212 40.69 6.31 24.66
C GLY A 212 39.85 5.87 25.87
N LYS A 213 39.33 6.78 26.71
CA LYS A 213 38.47 6.42 27.86
C LYS A 213 37.10 7.09 27.77
N LEU A 214 36.21 6.54 26.95
CA LEU A 214 34.79 6.93 26.93
C LEU A 214 34.12 6.49 28.23
N PRO A 215 33.53 7.41 29.03
CA PRO A 215 32.85 7.02 30.28
C PRO A 215 31.69 6.06 29.98
N LYS A 216 31.52 5.02 30.82
CA LYS A 216 30.44 4.04 30.65
C LYS A 216 29.07 4.74 30.64
N GLY A 217 28.24 4.44 29.63
CA GLY A 217 26.91 5.05 29.46
C GLY A 217 26.87 6.27 28.54
N TYR A 218 27.99 6.69 27.97
CA TYR A 218 28.06 7.76 26.99
C TYR A 218 28.43 7.24 25.60
N GLU A 219 28.10 8.01 24.57
CA GLU A 219 28.53 7.83 23.19
C GLU A 219 28.89 9.17 22.56
N ILE A 220 29.71 9.11 21.51
CA ILE A 220 30.01 10.28 20.70
C ILE A 220 29.10 10.24 19.49
N LEU A 221 28.20 11.21 19.41
CA LEU A 221 27.44 11.48 18.20
C LEU A 221 27.98 12.77 17.56
N TYR A 222 27.74 12.93 16.27
CA TYR A 222 28.23 14.08 15.52
C TYR A 222 27.06 14.96 15.10
N HIS A 223 27.29 16.26 15.05
CA HIS A 223 26.50 17.19 14.25
C HIS A 223 27.25 17.43 12.95
N THR A 224 26.61 17.15 11.83
CA THR A 224 27.22 17.25 10.51
C THR A 224 26.69 18.49 9.79
N THR A 225 27.57 19.43 9.47
CA THR A 225 27.24 20.64 8.70
C THR A 225 27.92 20.58 7.34
N TYR A 226 27.13 20.79 6.29
CA TYR A 226 27.61 20.89 4.91
C TYR A 226 27.61 22.36 4.49
N ASN A 227 28.77 22.88 4.13
CA ASN A 227 28.89 24.21 3.55
C ASN A 227 28.75 24.10 2.02
N LYS A 228 27.72 24.76 1.46
CA LYS A 228 27.42 24.72 0.02
C LYS A 228 28.47 25.42 -0.84
N TYR A 229 29.20 26.39 -0.28
CA TYR A 229 30.19 27.19 -1.02
C TYR A 229 31.58 26.55 -1.00
N THR A 230 31.97 25.95 0.13
CA THR A 230 33.30 25.34 0.26
C THR A 230 33.31 23.84 -0.02
N HIS A 231 32.13 23.24 -0.28
CA HIS A 231 31.89 21.79 -0.38
C HIS A 231 32.49 20.94 0.75
N LYS A 232 32.87 21.56 1.88
CA LYS A 232 33.46 20.88 3.04
C LYS A 232 32.36 20.46 4.01
N THR A 233 32.45 19.22 4.45
CA THR A 233 31.62 18.67 5.53
C THR A 233 32.38 18.79 6.84
N THR A 234 31.85 19.56 7.79
CA THR A 234 32.40 19.65 9.14
C THR A 234 31.57 18.80 10.09
N LYS A 235 32.26 18.01 10.93
CA LYS A 235 31.63 17.16 11.95
C LYS A 235 32.01 17.66 13.33
N ARG A 236 31.02 18.14 14.09
CA ARG A 236 31.22 18.56 15.48
C ARG A 236 30.82 17.42 16.42
N PRO A 237 31.73 16.86 17.23
CA PRO A 237 31.39 15.78 18.16
C PRO A 237 30.64 16.32 19.38
N TYR A 238 29.68 15.54 19.86
CA TYR A 238 28.94 15.73 21.11
C TYR A 238 29.05 14.47 21.95
N LEU A 239 29.35 14.63 23.23
CA LEU A 239 29.31 13.54 24.19
C LEU A 239 27.88 13.40 24.71
N ILE A 240 27.18 12.37 24.26
CA ILE A 240 25.76 12.15 24.52
C ILE A 240 25.58 11.03 25.54
N ASN A 241 24.64 11.21 26.47
CA ASN A 241 24.21 10.15 27.37
C ASN A 241 23.31 9.16 26.61
N LYS A 242 23.66 7.87 26.61
CA LYS A 242 22.91 6.79 25.92
C LYS A 242 21.46 6.63 26.41
N THR A 243 21.15 7.20 27.58
CA THR A 243 19.80 7.14 28.16
C THR A 243 18.86 8.06 27.39
N VAL A 244 17.92 7.49 26.64
CA VAL A 244 16.86 8.23 25.94
C VAL A 244 15.89 8.79 26.98
N LEU A 245 15.79 10.12 27.08
CA LEU A 245 14.84 10.76 28.00
C LEU A 245 13.43 10.80 27.42
N MET A 246 13.33 11.11 26.13
CA MET A 246 12.07 11.13 25.40
C MET A 246 12.30 10.69 23.95
N SER A 247 11.28 10.10 23.33
CA SER A 247 11.29 9.71 21.91
C SER A 247 10.22 10.46 21.13
N GLY A 248 10.34 10.49 19.80
CA GLY A 248 9.34 11.08 18.90
C GLY A 248 7.97 10.38 18.88
N ALA A 249 7.77 9.29 19.64
CA ALA A 249 6.49 8.56 19.66
C ALA A 249 5.30 9.38 20.18
N ASN A 250 5.55 10.48 20.90
CA ASN A 250 4.50 11.34 21.46
C ASN A 250 4.30 12.65 20.67
N ILE A 251 4.77 12.73 19.42
CA ILE A 251 4.52 13.88 18.53
C ILE A 251 3.08 13.81 18.02
N SER A 252 2.36 14.94 18.10
CA SER A 252 1.01 15.10 17.54
C SER A 252 1.04 15.80 16.19
N SER A 253 1.94 16.77 16.00
CA SER A 253 2.11 17.48 14.73
C SER A 253 3.55 17.93 14.53
N ALA A 254 3.94 18.06 13.26
CA ALA A 254 5.23 18.59 12.84
C ALA A 254 5.03 19.43 11.58
N ASN A 255 5.43 20.70 11.61
CA ASN A 255 5.20 21.67 10.54
C ASN A 255 6.47 22.49 10.27
N VAL A 256 6.67 22.88 9.02
CA VAL A 256 7.76 23.78 8.64
C VAL A 256 7.35 25.21 8.97
N GLN A 257 8.24 25.96 9.61
CA GLN A 257 8.09 27.38 9.88
C GLN A 257 9.35 28.11 9.40
N ILE A 258 9.22 29.39 9.08
CA ILE A 258 10.37 30.26 8.78
C ILE A 258 10.70 31.03 10.06
N ASN A 259 11.95 30.95 10.51
CA ASN A 259 12.39 31.72 11.66
C ASN A 259 12.67 33.20 11.29
N GLN A 260 12.96 34.03 12.29
CA GLN A 260 13.31 35.45 12.10
C GLN A 260 14.52 35.72 11.17
N TYR A 261 15.34 34.70 10.91
CA TYR A 261 16.51 34.79 10.02
C TYR A 261 16.21 34.28 8.60
N ASN A 262 14.93 34.13 8.25
CA ASN A 262 14.47 33.58 6.98
C ASN A 262 14.98 32.14 6.70
N GLN A 263 15.19 31.34 7.75
CA GLN A 263 15.63 29.95 7.66
C GLN A 263 14.49 28.98 8.00
N PRO A 264 14.30 27.89 7.22
CA PRO A 264 13.28 26.91 7.51
C PRO A 264 13.66 26.06 8.74
N ILE A 265 12.76 26.01 9.70
CA ILE A 265 12.83 25.20 10.92
C ILE A 265 11.64 24.25 10.96
N VAL A 266 11.78 23.13 11.69
CA VAL A 266 10.66 22.20 11.91
C VAL A 266 10.14 22.38 13.33
N SER A 267 8.93 22.90 13.46
CA SER A 267 8.22 23.02 14.73
C SER A 267 7.44 21.73 14.99
N ILE A 268 7.62 21.16 16.18
CA ILE A 268 6.95 19.95 16.64
C ILE A 268 6.10 20.25 17.86
N SER A 269 4.90 19.68 17.88
CA SER A 269 4.00 19.71 19.04
C SER A 269 3.80 18.30 19.56
N PHE A 270 3.75 18.15 20.87
CA PHE A 270 3.50 16.88 21.53
C PHE A 270 2.01 16.66 21.80
N ASN A 271 1.62 15.41 22.01
CA ASN A 271 0.32 15.08 22.58
C ASN A 271 0.32 15.31 24.10
N SER A 272 -0.84 15.22 24.75
CA SER A 272 -0.99 15.50 26.20
C SER A 272 -0.03 14.71 27.10
N LYS A 273 0.34 13.48 26.70
CA LYS A 273 1.32 12.67 27.43
C LYS A 273 2.75 13.19 27.22
N GLY A 274 3.11 13.47 25.97
CA GLY A 274 4.42 14.02 25.61
C GLY A 274 4.65 15.41 26.19
N THR A 275 3.64 16.27 26.25
CA THR A 275 3.73 17.59 26.90
C THR A 275 4.11 17.48 28.36
N LYS A 276 3.46 16.57 29.12
CA LYS A 276 3.79 16.33 30.54
C LYS A 276 5.20 15.77 30.71
N GLU A 277 5.59 14.81 29.86
CA GLU A 277 6.92 14.20 29.88
C GLU A 277 8.02 15.23 29.56
N PHE A 278 7.81 16.05 28.52
CA PHE A 278 8.75 17.07 28.10
C PHE A 278 8.88 18.20 29.13
N ALA A 279 7.77 18.62 29.74
CA ALA A 279 7.77 19.57 30.85
C ALA A 279 8.57 19.04 32.04
N ALA A 280 8.34 17.79 32.47
CA ALA A 280 9.08 17.18 33.56
C ALA A 280 10.59 17.06 33.28
N ILE A 281 10.97 16.75 32.04
CA ILE A 281 12.36 16.68 31.60
C ILE A 281 13.00 18.07 31.64
N THR A 282 12.35 19.08 31.05
CA THR A 282 12.91 20.43 30.97
C THR A 282 13.03 21.07 32.35
N THR A 283 12.04 20.92 33.24
CA THR A 283 12.13 21.38 34.64
C THR A 283 13.28 20.75 35.40
N LYS A 284 13.51 19.44 35.22
CA LYS A 284 14.56 18.71 35.94
C LYS A 284 15.97 19.04 35.46
N TYR A 285 16.11 19.43 34.20
CA TYR A 285 17.41 19.61 33.53
C TYR A 285 17.66 21.04 33.06
N THR A 286 17.04 22.04 33.68
CA THR A 286 17.31 23.47 33.44
C THR A 286 18.80 23.78 33.53
N GLY A 287 19.30 24.60 32.60
CA GLY A 287 20.73 24.91 32.44
C GLY A 287 21.58 23.79 31.82
N LYS A 288 20.99 22.67 31.41
CA LYS A 288 21.68 21.60 30.66
C LYS A 288 21.36 21.65 29.18
N ARG A 289 22.23 21.08 28.35
CA ARG A 289 22.01 20.92 26.91
C ARG A 289 21.21 19.65 26.63
N LEU A 290 20.10 19.81 25.93
CA LEU A 290 19.26 18.72 25.46
C LEU A 290 19.50 18.53 23.96
N ALA A 291 20.15 17.42 23.59
CA ALA A 291 20.36 17.07 22.20
C ALA A 291 19.09 16.50 21.59
N ILE A 292 18.73 17.04 20.42
CA ILE A 292 17.71 16.50 19.52
C ILE A 292 18.45 15.67 18.47
N ILE A 293 18.25 14.35 18.51
CA ILE A 293 18.98 13.39 17.70
C ILE A 293 18.01 12.73 16.74
N LEU A 294 18.37 12.73 15.45
CA LEU A 294 17.64 12.04 14.40
C LEU A 294 18.54 10.99 13.77
N ASP A 295 18.13 9.72 13.84
CA ASP A 295 18.87 8.61 13.22
C ASP A 295 20.38 8.56 13.60
N HIS A 296 20.71 8.85 14.87
CA HIS A 296 22.07 8.92 15.44
C HIS A 296 22.93 10.13 14.98
N ASN A 297 22.34 11.11 14.30
CA ASN A 297 22.97 12.39 14.01
C ASN A 297 22.37 13.45 14.95
N VAL A 298 23.23 14.27 15.58
CA VAL A 298 22.76 15.39 16.41
C VAL A 298 22.30 16.49 15.47
N ASN A 299 21.01 16.83 15.49
CA ASN A 299 20.47 17.93 14.68
C ASN A 299 20.66 19.26 15.40
N SER A 300 20.30 19.32 16.69
CA SER A 300 20.50 20.49 17.53
C SER A 300 20.79 20.07 18.96
N ALA A 301 21.45 20.94 19.72
CA ALA A 301 21.73 20.73 21.15
C ALA A 301 21.59 22.04 21.94
N PRO A 302 20.38 22.65 21.96
CA PRO A 302 20.12 23.88 22.69
C PRO A 302 20.29 23.69 24.20
N VAL A 303 20.53 24.78 24.90
CA VAL A 303 20.47 24.83 26.37
C VAL A 303 19.01 24.98 26.77
N ILE A 304 18.58 24.25 27.79
CA ILE A 304 17.27 24.46 28.42
C ILE A 304 17.39 25.71 29.30
N GLU A 305 16.90 26.84 28.83
CA GLU A 305 16.97 28.12 29.56
C GLU A 305 15.90 28.16 30.66
N GLU A 306 14.67 27.82 30.30
CA GLU A 306 13.52 27.76 31.19
C GLU A 306 12.71 26.46 31.00
N PRO A 307 11.90 26.04 31.99
CA PRO A 307 10.99 24.90 31.84
C PRO A 307 9.98 25.11 30.71
N ILE A 308 9.88 24.14 29.78
CA ILE A 308 8.96 24.23 28.65
C ILE A 308 7.69 23.44 28.97
N THR A 309 6.67 24.14 29.44
CA THR A 309 5.37 23.54 29.81
C THR A 309 4.36 23.49 28.65
N GLY A 310 4.59 24.29 27.60
CA GLY A 310 3.71 24.40 26.43
C GLY A 310 3.72 23.20 25.46
N GLY A 311 4.63 22.24 25.64
CA GLY A 311 4.61 20.99 24.87
C GLY A 311 4.99 21.14 23.39
N SER A 312 5.75 22.18 23.04
CA SER A 312 6.31 22.38 21.71
C SER A 312 7.83 22.44 21.75
N ALA A 313 8.47 22.09 20.63
CA ALA A 313 9.90 22.23 20.45
C ALA A 313 10.21 22.57 18.99
N THR A 314 11.37 23.17 18.73
CA THR A 314 11.82 23.50 17.38
C THR A 314 13.12 22.76 17.05
N ILE A 315 13.18 22.22 15.84
CA ILE A 315 14.37 21.59 15.28
C ILE A 315 14.93 22.56 14.25
N SER A 316 16.01 23.23 14.63
CA SER A 316 16.79 24.07 13.73
C SER A 316 17.89 23.27 13.04
N GLY A 317 18.29 23.74 11.86
CA GLY A 317 19.35 23.16 11.05
C GLY A 317 19.49 23.92 9.74
N ASN A 318 20.56 23.66 8.98
CA ASN A 318 20.74 24.22 7.65
C ASN A 318 19.85 23.49 6.62
N PHE A 319 18.54 23.54 6.83
CA PHE A 319 17.57 22.88 5.96
C PHE A 319 17.25 23.73 4.73
N THR A 320 16.93 23.04 3.64
CA THR A 320 16.16 23.63 2.54
C THR A 320 14.68 23.44 2.84
N MET A 321 13.78 24.24 2.25
CA MET A 321 12.32 24.06 2.42
C MET A 321 11.89 22.61 2.14
N ALA A 322 12.40 22.02 1.05
CA ALA A 322 12.14 20.61 0.71
C ALA A 322 12.59 19.64 1.83
N LYS A 323 13.83 19.77 2.32
CA LYS A 323 14.34 18.89 3.40
C LYS A 323 13.61 19.08 4.73
N ALA A 324 13.18 20.31 5.03
CA ALA A 324 12.38 20.59 6.22
C ALA A 324 11.01 19.94 6.11
N ASN A 325 10.38 19.98 4.92
CA ASN A 325 9.10 19.33 4.67
C ASN A 325 9.21 17.80 4.77
N ASP A 326 10.25 17.22 4.15
CA ASP A 326 10.51 15.78 4.24
C ASP A 326 10.69 15.32 5.69
N LEU A 327 11.39 16.13 6.50
CA LEU A 327 11.57 15.87 7.92
C LEU A 327 10.24 15.99 8.69
N ALA A 328 9.45 17.02 8.42
CA ALA A 328 8.16 17.23 9.07
C ALA A 328 7.20 16.07 8.80
N ILE A 329 7.11 15.61 7.54
CA ILE A 329 6.33 14.42 7.15
C ILE A 329 6.83 13.20 7.92
N ALA A 330 8.15 12.94 7.90
CA ALA A 330 8.71 11.75 8.53
C ALA A 330 8.51 11.72 10.06
N LEU A 331 8.51 12.89 10.72
CA LEU A 331 8.24 13.01 12.15
C LEU A 331 6.75 12.85 12.49
N ARG A 332 5.85 13.38 11.66
CA ARG A 332 4.40 13.29 11.84
C ARG A 332 3.88 11.87 11.66
N SER A 333 4.40 11.16 10.66
CA SER A 333 4.02 9.77 10.38
C SER A 333 4.64 8.75 11.34
N GLY A 334 5.59 9.17 12.18
CA GLY A 334 6.27 8.33 13.15
C GLY A 334 7.51 7.61 12.61
N ALA A 335 8.25 6.99 13.55
CA ALA A 335 9.48 6.28 13.25
C ALA A 335 9.21 4.83 12.84
N LEU A 336 9.94 4.33 11.84
CA LEU A 336 9.85 2.92 11.47
C LEU A 336 10.33 2.02 12.63
N PRO A 337 9.60 0.94 12.96
CA PRO A 337 9.99 0.03 14.05
C PRO A 337 11.28 -0.75 13.75
N ALA A 338 11.60 -0.92 12.46
CA ALA A 338 12.85 -1.48 11.95
C ALA A 338 13.20 -0.79 10.63
N PRO A 339 14.50 -0.71 10.27
CA PRO A 339 14.85 -0.23 8.94
C PRO A 339 14.35 -1.20 7.87
N VAL A 340 14.17 -0.65 6.68
CA VAL A 340 13.72 -1.39 5.50
C VAL A 340 14.83 -1.43 4.47
N LYS A 341 14.83 -2.49 3.66
CA LYS A 341 15.71 -2.63 2.50
C LYS A 341 14.87 -2.79 1.25
N ILE A 342 15.18 -2.01 0.24
CA ILE A 342 14.58 -2.14 -1.08
C ILE A 342 15.08 -3.46 -1.69
N LEU A 343 14.15 -4.34 -2.06
CA LEU A 343 14.42 -5.58 -2.79
C LEU A 343 14.22 -5.38 -4.30
N GLN A 344 13.21 -4.59 -4.66
CA GLN A 344 12.86 -4.28 -6.05
C GLN A 344 12.35 -2.85 -6.12
N ASP A 345 12.74 -2.14 -7.17
CA ASP A 345 12.37 -0.77 -7.50
C ASP A 345 12.14 -0.71 -9.01
N GLU A 346 10.88 -0.53 -9.40
CA GLU A 346 10.49 -0.33 -10.79
C GLU A 346 9.77 1.01 -10.90
N THR A 347 10.34 1.89 -11.73
CA THR A 347 9.78 3.21 -11.99
C THR A 347 9.26 3.26 -13.41
N ILE A 348 7.97 3.58 -13.56
CA ILE A 348 7.32 3.73 -14.86
C ILE A 348 7.11 5.22 -15.13
N GLY A 349 7.64 5.70 -16.26
CA GLY A 349 7.46 7.08 -16.68
C GLY A 349 6.02 7.37 -17.09
N PRO A 350 5.43 8.53 -16.76
CA PRO A 350 4.07 8.89 -17.17
C PRO A 350 3.87 8.89 -18.69
N THR A 351 4.91 9.19 -19.48
CA THR A 351 4.85 9.21 -20.95
C THR A 351 4.68 7.82 -21.55
N LEU A 352 5.40 6.82 -21.02
CA LEU A 352 5.27 5.42 -21.44
C LEU A 352 3.83 4.90 -21.23
N GLY A 353 3.19 5.33 -20.14
CA GLY A 353 1.80 4.99 -19.86
C GLY A 353 0.82 5.68 -20.81
N ALA A 354 0.99 6.98 -21.06
CA ALA A 354 0.12 7.74 -21.96
C ALA A 354 0.15 7.21 -23.41
N ASP A 355 1.34 6.90 -23.93
CA ASP A 355 1.50 6.34 -25.28
C ASP A 355 0.85 4.95 -25.38
N SER A 356 1.08 4.10 -24.38
CA SER A 356 0.48 2.75 -24.34
C SER A 356 -1.05 2.79 -24.20
N ILE A 357 -1.59 3.76 -23.46
CA ILE A 357 -3.04 4.00 -23.39
C ILE A 357 -3.56 4.37 -24.78
N HIS A 358 -2.90 5.30 -25.46
CA HIS A 358 -3.33 5.77 -26.77
C HIS A 358 -3.36 4.62 -27.78
N ASP A 359 -2.25 3.89 -27.90
CA ASP A 359 -2.14 2.76 -28.82
C ASP A 359 -3.14 1.65 -28.48
N GLY A 360 -3.33 1.37 -27.19
CA GLY A 360 -4.31 0.38 -26.71
C GLY A 360 -5.75 0.76 -27.04
N ILE A 361 -6.12 2.04 -26.87
CA ILE A 361 -7.45 2.55 -27.23
C ILE A 361 -7.65 2.51 -28.74
N VAL A 362 -6.65 2.93 -29.54
CA VAL A 362 -6.72 2.89 -30.99
C VAL A 362 -6.89 1.45 -31.49
N ALA A 363 -6.11 0.50 -30.97
CA ALA A 363 -6.24 -0.92 -31.30
C ALA A 363 -7.62 -1.48 -30.92
N ALA A 364 -8.16 -1.11 -29.75
CA ALA A 364 -9.48 -1.52 -29.32
C ALA A 364 -10.60 -0.98 -30.23
N ILE A 365 -10.53 0.30 -30.62
CA ILE A 365 -11.52 0.92 -31.52
C ILE A 365 -11.47 0.31 -32.91
N VAL A 366 -10.27 0.14 -33.49
CA VAL A 366 -10.11 -0.46 -34.81
C VAL A 366 -10.61 -1.91 -34.79
N GLY A 367 -10.23 -2.69 -33.78
CA GLY A 367 -10.72 -4.06 -33.60
C GLY A 367 -12.23 -4.13 -33.47
N LEU A 368 -12.84 -3.25 -32.66
CA LEU A 368 -14.29 -3.16 -32.50
C LEU A 368 -15.00 -2.86 -33.83
N ILE A 369 -14.52 -1.88 -34.61
CA ILE A 369 -15.11 -1.52 -35.90
C ILE A 369 -15.05 -2.69 -36.88
N LEU A 370 -13.90 -3.39 -36.96
CA LEU A 370 -13.74 -4.54 -37.84
C LEU A 370 -14.69 -5.69 -37.46
N VAL A 371 -14.81 -5.98 -36.17
CA VAL A 371 -15.70 -7.02 -35.64
C VAL A 371 -17.16 -6.69 -35.91
N VAL A 372 -17.61 -5.47 -35.60
CA VAL A 372 -18.97 -4.99 -35.88
C VAL A 372 -19.26 -5.04 -37.39
N GLY A 373 -18.34 -4.56 -38.22
CA GLY A 373 -18.46 -4.61 -39.67
C GLY A 373 -18.62 -6.03 -40.21
N PHE A 374 -17.82 -6.97 -39.70
CA PHE A 374 -17.93 -8.39 -40.04
C PHE A 374 -19.29 -8.98 -39.64
N MET A 375 -19.76 -8.69 -38.42
CA MET A 375 -21.03 -9.22 -37.92
C MET A 375 -22.23 -8.72 -38.72
N VAL A 376 -22.28 -7.42 -39.02
CA VAL A 376 -23.32 -6.84 -39.88
C VAL A 376 -23.27 -7.44 -41.29
N PHE A 377 -22.08 -7.58 -41.87
CA PHE A 377 -21.93 -8.11 -43.22
C PHE A 377 -22.33 -9.59 -43.33
N TYR A 378 -21.85 -10.44 -42.43
CA TYR A 378 -22.05 -11.89 -42.51
C TYR A 378 -23.40 -12.35 -41.93
N TYR A 379 -23.82 -11.80 -40.79
CA TYR A 379 -25.02 -12.21 -40.05
C TYR A 379 -26.21 -11.23 -40.14
N LYS A 380 -26.05 -10.10 -40.85
CA LYS A 380 -27.12 -9.12 -41.12
C LYS A 380 -27.83 -8.66 -39.83
N LEU A 381 -29.15 -8.83 -39.74
CA LEU A 381 -29.95 -8.44 -38.57
C LEU A 381 -29.52 -9.19 -37.31
N SER A 382 -29.16 -10.47 -37.41
CA SER A 382 -28.63 -11.23 -36.27
C SER A 382 -27.27 -10.69 -35.83
N GLY A 383 -26.47 -10.20 -36.77
CA GLY A 383 -25.24 -9.45 -36.51
C GLY A 383 -25.48 -8.21 -35.64
N LEU A 384 -26.47 -7.39 -35.97
CA LEU A 384 -26.82 -6.20 -35.17
C LEU A 384 -27.26 -6.55 -33.74
N ILE A 385 -27.91 -7.70 -33.55
CA ILE A 385 -28.28 -8.18 -32.21
C ILE A 385 -27.03 -8.57 -31.40
N ALA A 386 -26.05 -9.20 -32.04
CA ALA A 386 -24.75 -9.50 -31.42
C ALA A 386 -23.96 -8.23 -31.09
N ASP A 387 -23.96 -7.23 -31.99
CA ASP A 387 -23.28 -5.96 -31.75
C ASP A 387 -23.91 -5.18 -30.58
N PHE A 388 -25.24 -5.24 -30.44
CA PHE A 388 -25.92 -4.68 -29.28
C PHE A 388 -25.48 -5.38 -27.98
N ALA A 389 -25.41 -6.72 -27.97
CA ALA A 389 -24.92 -7.48 -26.82
C ALA A 389 -23.43 -7.23 -26.53
N LEU A 390 -22.62 -6.92 -27.55
CA LEU A 390 -21.24 -6.52 -27.39
C LEU A 390 -21.12 -5.15 -26.69
N ILE A 391 -21.96 -4.18 -27.07
CA ILE A 391 -22.03 -2.87 -26.39
C ILE A 391 -22.47 -3.04 -24.93
N GLU A 392 -23.49 -3.87 -24.67
CA GLU A 392 -23.90 -4.21 -23.30
C GLU A 392 -22.75 -4.84 -22.50
N ASN A 393 -21.97 -5.73 -23.12
CA ASN A 393 -20.83 -6.37 -22.47
C ASN A 393 -19.77 -5.34 -22.05
N ILE A 394 -19.36 -4.44 -22.96
CA ILE A 394 -18.40 -3.37 -22.64
C ILE A 394 -18.94 -2.47 -21.53
N LEU A 395 -20.22 -2.07 -21.62
CA LEU A 395 -20.86 -1.23 -20.61
C LEU A 395 -20.86 -1.90 -19.22
N PHE A 396 -21.31 -3.16 -19.14
CA PHE A 396 -21.36 -3.91 -17.89
C PHE A 396 -19.96 -4.17 -17.33
N LEU A 397 -18.97 -4.41 -18.19
CA LEU A 397 -17.57 -4.60 -17.78
C LEU A 397 -17.01 -3.34 -17.14
N MET A 398 -17.19 -2.18 -17.78
CA MET A 398 -16.74 -0.90 -17.24
C MET A 398 -17.43 -0.58 -15.91
N ALA A 399 -18.73 -0.85 -15.80
CA ALA A 399 -19.47 -0.67 -14.56
C ALA A 399 -19.00 -1.61 -13.44
N ALA A 400 -18.74 -2.88 -13.76
CA ALA A 400 -18.22 -3.84 -12.79
C ALA A 400 -16.84 -3.42 -12.28
N LEU A 401 -15.94 -2.98 -13.17
CA LEU A 401 -14.62 -2.48 -12.78
C LEU A 401 -14.73 -1.28 -11.83
N ALA A 402 -15.62 -0.33 -12.12
CA ALA A 402 -15.87 0.82 -11.24
C ALA A 402 -16.48 0.41 -9.89
N LEU A 403 -17.52 -0.44 -9.88
CA LEU A 403 -18.20 -0.89 -8.67
C LEU A 403 -17.30 -1.69 -7.73
N PHE A 404 -16.39 -2.50 -8.28
CA PHE A 404 -15.43 -3.26 -7.47
C PHE A 404 -14.16 -2.47 -7.12
N GLY A 405 -14.02 -1.22 -7.60
CA GLY A 405 -12.80 -0.43 -7.43
C GLY A 405 -11.57 -1.12 -8.02
N ALA A 406 -11.77 -1.88 -9.10
CA ALA A 406 -10.73 -2.65 -9.75
C ALA A 406 -9.77 -1.74 -10.52
N THR A 407 -8.50 -2.12 -10.54
CA THR A 407 -7.45 -1.38 -11.23
C THR A 407 -7.35 -1.81 -12.69
N LEU A 408 -7.61 -0.90 -13.62
CA LEU A 408 -7.36 -1.07 -15.04
C LEU A 408 -5.86 -0.89 -15.32
N THR A 409 -5.24 -1.91 -15.92
CA THR A 409 -3.81 -1.93 -16.29
C THR A 409 -3.66 -2.06 -17.81
N LEU A 410 -2.45 -1.89 -18.33
CA LEU A 410 -2.21 -2.09 -19.77
C LEU A 410 -2.53 -3.52 -20.22
N PRO A 411 -2.08 -4.57 -19.50
CA PRO A 411 -2.60 -5.92 -19.71
C PRO A 411 -4.12 -6.01 -19.54
N GLY A 412 -4.70 -5.30 -18.57
CA GLY A 412 -6.16 -5.21 -18.41
C GLY A 412 -6.88 -4.77 -19.69
N ILE A 413 -6.37 -3.75 -20.40
CA ILE A 413 -6.91 -3.30 -21.70
C ILE A 413 -6.83 -4.43 -22.74
N ALA A 414 -5.72 -5.17 -22.80
CA ALA A 414 -5.62 -6.36 -23.66
C ALA A 414 -6.66 -7.43 -23.29
N GLY A 415 -6.98 -7.56 -22.00
CA GLY A 415 -8.09 -8.39 -21.51
C GLY A 415 -9.45 -7.93 -22.05
N ILE A 416 -9.72 -6.63 -22.07
CA ILE A 416 -10.94 -6.06 -22.69
C ILE A 416 -10.98 -6.42 -24.18
N ILE A 417 -9.89 -6.19 -24.91
CA ILE A 417 -9.79 -6.51 -26.35
C ILE A 417 -10.04 -8.01 -26.60
N LEU A 418 -9.43 -8.89 -25.79
CA LEU A 418 -9.65 -10.33 -25.88
C LEU A 418 -11.12 -10.70 -25.63
N THR A 419 -11.75 -10.08 -24.63
CA THR A 419 -13.16 -10.33 -24.31
C THR A 419 -14.11 -9.83 -25.40
N ILE A 420 -13.76 -8.75 -26.13
CA ILE A 420 -14.52 -8.28 -27.31
C ILE A 420 -14.54 -9.37 -28.39
N GLY A 421 -13.40 -9.99 -28.69
CA GLY A 421 -13.31 -11.09 -29.65
C GLY A 421 -14.11 -12.33 -29.20
N MET A 422 -13.95 -12.74 -27.95
CA MET A 422 -14.68 -13.89 -27.38
C MET A 422 -16.21 -13.65 -27.30
N ALA A 423 -16.63 -12.39 -27.11
CA ALA A 423 -18.05 -12.04 -27.05
C ALA A 423 -18.78 -12.28 -28.36
N VAL A 424 -18.10 -12.06 -29.48
CA VAL A 424 -18.65 -12.34 -30.79
C VAL A 424 -18.65 -13.84 -31.11
N ASP A 425 -17.60 -14.56 -30.72
CA ASP A 425 -17.51 -16.02 -30.92
C ASP A 425 -18.70 -16.79 -30.31
N ALA A 426 -19.10 -16.44 -29.07
CA ALA A 426 -20.27 -17.04 -28.43
C ALA A 426 -21.56 -16.82 -29.25
N ASN A 427 -21.74 -15.63 -29.80
CA ASN A 427 -22.91 -15.30 -30.63
C ASN A 427 -22.86 -16.00 -31.99
N VAL A 428 -21.68 -16.09 -32.61
CA VAL A 428 -21.45 -16.84 -33.86
C VAL A 428 -21.85 -18.31 -33.69
N LEU A 429 -21.43 -18.96 -32.60
CA LEU A 429 -21.74 -20.37 -32.34
C LEU A 429 -23.26 -20.59 -32.17
N ILE A 430 -23.94 -19.68 -31.47
CA ILE A 430 -25.41 -19.69 -31.36
C ILE A 430 -26.03 -19.54 -32.75
N PHE A 431 -25.55 -18.61 -33.57
CA PHE A 431 -26.12 -18.32 -34.89
C PHE A 431 -25.96 -19.47 -35.87
N GLU A 432 -24.79 -20.10 -35.91
CA GLU A 432 -24.59 -21.29 -36.74
C GLU A 432 -25.48 -22.44 -36.27
N ARG A 433 -25.64 -22.63 -34.95
CA ARG A 433 -26.54 -23.68 -34.45
C ARG A 433 -28.01 -23.41 -34.77
N ILE A 434 -28.45 -22.14 -34.76
CA ILE A 434 -29.77 -21.74 -35.24
C ILE A 434 -29.90 -21.98 -36.75
N ARG A 435 -28.86 -21.63 -37.53
CA ARG A 435 -28.84 -21.80 -38.99
C ARG A 435 -28.91 -23.28 -39.39
N GLU A 436 -28.26 -24.17 -38.66
CA GLU A 436 -28.40 -25.62 -38.81
C GLU A 436 -29.84 -26.09 -38.59
N GLU A 437 -30.49 -25.66 -37.52
CA GLU A 437 -31.89 -26.01 -37.23
C GLU A 437 -32.86 -25.47 -38.29
N LEU A 438 -32.59 -24.27 -38.83
CA LEU A 438 -33.39 -23.68 -39.92
C LEU A 438 -33.19 -24.43 -41.25
N ARG A 439 -32.00 -24.97 -41.53
CA ARG A 439 -31.73 -25.83 -42.70
C ARG A 439 -32.50 -27.15 -42.64
N GLU A 440 -32.82 -27.63 -41.44
CA GLU A 440 -33.71 -28.76 -41.20
C GLU A 440 -35.21 -28.39 -41.30
N ASN A 441 -35.55 -27.19 -41.80
CA ASN A 441 -36.91 -26.67 -41.96
C ASN A 441 -37.72 -26.59 -40.66
N LYS A 442 -37.05 -26.46 -39.50
CA LYS A 442 -37.75 -26.28 -38.22
C LYS A 442 -38.35 -24.87 -38.13
N PRO A 443 -39.52 -24.71 -37.49
CA PRO A 443 -40.10 -23.39 -37.25
C PRO A 443 -39.14 -22.47 -36.48
N ILE A 444 -39.08 -21.19 -36.85
CA ILE A 444 -38.13 -20.21 -36.30
C ILE A 444 -38.07 -20.20 -34.76
N PRO A 445 -39.19 -20.18 -34.00
CA PRO A 445 -39.12 -20.21 -32.54
C PRO A 445 -38.44 -21.47 -31.98
N ILE A 446 -38.68 -22.62 -32.61
CA ILE A 446 -38.09 -23.91 -32.22
C ILE A 446 -36.61 -23.96 -32.60
N ALA A 447 -36.26 -23.45 -33.79
CA ALA A 447 -34.87 -23.37 -34.23
C ALA A 447 -34.01 -22.48 -33.31
N ILE A 448 -34.57 -21.35 -32.85
CA ILE A 448 -33.93 -20.49 -31.84
C ILE A 448 -33.74 -21.27 -30.54
N GLU A 449 -34.81 -21.87 -29.98
CA GLU A 449 -34.71 -22.60 -28.72
C GLU A 449 -33.67 -23.73 -28.75
N ASN A 450 -33.70 -24.55 -29.81
CA ASN A 450 -32.75 -25.63 -30.01
C ASN A 450 -31.33 -25.12 -30.24
N GLY A 451 -31.16 -24.04 -31.01
CA GLY A 451 -29.87 -23.41 -31.25
C GLY A 451 -29.18 -23.01 -29.95
N TYR A 452 -29.88 -22.29 -29.08
CA TYR A 452 -29.36 -21.91 -27.76
C TYR A 452 -29.09 -23.12 -26.86
N ASN A 453 -29.99 -24.11 -26.81
CA ASN A 453 -29.81 -25.29 -25.97
C ASN A 453 -28.58 -26.11 -26.37
N LYS A 454 -28.34 -26.25 -27.67
CA LYS A 454 -27.20 -27.00 -28.19
C LYS A 454 -25.88 -26.21 -28.10
N ALA A 455 -25.93 -24.89 -28.26
CA ALA A 455 -24.76 -24.03 -28.09
C ALA A 455 -24.34 -23.85 -26.62
N PHE A 456 -25.28 -23.94 -25.68
CA PHE A 456 -25.08 -23.64 -24.26
C PHE A 456 -23.87 -24.35 -23.63
N PHE A 457 -23.77 -25.68 -23.78
CA PHE A 457 -22.71 -26.45 -23.15
C PHE A 457 -21.33 -26.14 -23.73
N THR A 458 -21.24 -25.92 -25.04
CA THR A 458 -19.97 -25.56 -25.70
C THR A 458 -19.49 -24.18 -25.27
N ILE A 459 -20.41 -23.20 -25.19
CA ILE A 459 -20.08 -21.85 -24.72
C ILE A 459 -19.64 -21.89 -23.26
N LEU A 460 -20.40 -22.58 -22.41
CA LEU A 460 -20.08 -22.71 -20.99
C LEU A 460 -18.73 -23.37 -20.77
N ASP A 461 -18.42 -24.46 -21.49
CA ASP A 461 -17.15 -25.18 -21.38
C ASP A 461 -15.94 -24.28 -21.71
N SER A 462 -16.01 -23.57 -22.85
CA SER A 462 -14.95 -22.63 -23.26
C SER A 462 -14.73 -21.51 -22.24
N HIS A 463 -15.82 -20.92 -21.72
CA HIS A 463 -15.76 -19.83 -20.75
C HIS A 463 -15.29 -20.28 -19.36
N VAL A 464 -15.73 -21.46 -18.90
CA VAL A 464 -15.26 -22.05 -17.64
C VAL A 464 -13.78 -22.37 -17.71
N THR A 465 -13.29 -22.94 -18.82
CA THR A 465 -11.86 -23.17 -19.03
C THR A 465 -11.07 -21.87 -18.92
N ALA A 466 -11.53 -20.80 -19.57
CA ALA A 466 -10.88 -19.50 -19.51
C ALA A 466 -10.94 -18.87 -18.09
N LEU A 467 -12.03 -19.05 -17.35
CA LEU A 467 -12.15 -18.62 -15.95
C LEU A 467 -11.17 -19.34 -15.03
N ILE A 468 -10.91 -20.64 -15.26
CA ILE A 468 -9.91 -21.39 -14.49
C ILE A 468 -8.52 -20.78 -14.73
N THR A 469 -8.16 -20.49 -15.98
CA THR A 469 -6.89 -19.81 -16.30
C THR A 469 -6.82 -18.44 -15.62
N ALA A 470 -7.89 -17.65 -15.69
CA ALA A 470 -7.95 -16.34 -15.05
C ALA A 470 -7.81 -16.44 -13.51
N ALA A 471 -8.41 -17.45 -12.88
CA ALA A 471 -8.27 -17.68 -11.44
C ALA A 471 -6.83 -18.02 -11.04
N VAL A 472 -6.11 -18.82 -11.83
CA VAL A 472 -4.69 -19.11 -11.62
C VAL A 472 -3.86 -17.83 -11.76
N LEU A 473 -4.10 -17.03 -12.80
CA LEU A 473 -3.42 -15.74 -13.00
C LEU A 473 -3.72 -14.75 -11.86
N PHE A 474 -4.95 -14.74 -11.33
CA PHE A 474 -5.32 -13.87 -10.22
C PHE A 474 -4.62 -14.25 -8.91
N TYR A 475 -4.49 -15.57 -8.65
CA TYR A 475 -3.90 -16.07 -7.41
C TYR A 475 -2.37 -15.98 -7.40
N PHE A 476 -1.72 -16.32 -8.51
CA PHE A 476 -0.26 -16.36 -8.61
C PHE A 476 0.36 -15.12 -9.27
N GLY A 477 -0.41 -14.36 -10.05
CA GLY A 477 0.06 -13.16 -10.72
C GLY A 477 0.28 -11.99 -9.75
N SER A 478 1.19 -11.09 -10.14
CA SER A 478 1.48 -9.84 -9.42
C SER A 478 1.12 -8.63 -10.27
N GLY A 479 0.75 -7.53 -9.60
CA GLY A 479 0.52 -6.22 -10.22
C GLY A 479 -0.30 -6.28 -11.52
N PRO A 480 0.29 -5.99 -12.69
CA PRO A 480 -0.43 -5.93 -13.97
C PRO A 480 -1.15 -7.22 -14.40
N ILE A 481 -0.56 -8.39 -14.11
CA ILE A 481 -1.13 -9.70 -14.49
C ILE A 481 -2.43 -9.96 -13.72
N LYS A 482 -2.48 -9.51 -12.46
CA LYS A 482 -3.69 -9.61 -11.64
C LYS A 482 -4.80 -8.70 -12.17
N GLY A 483 -4.45 -7.50 -12.65
CA GLY A 483 -5.38 -6.61 -13.37
C GLY A 483 -5.99 -7.28 -14.60
N PHE A 484 -5.15 -7.88 -15.47
CA PHE A 484 -5.62 -8.68 -16.61
C PHE A 484 -6.57 -9.80 -16.20
N ALA A 485 -6.23 -10.57 -15.16
CA ALA A 485 -7.05 -11.66 -14.67
C ALA A 485 -8.44 -11.21 -14.19
N ILE A 486 -8.52 -10.05 -13.50
CA ILE A 486 -9.80 -9.47 -13.06
C ILE A 486 -10.64 -9.07 -14.26
N THR A 487 -10.07 -8.32 -15.20
CA THR A 487 -10.78 -7.87 -16.39
C THR A 487 -11.27 -9.03 -17.24
N LEU A 488 -10.42 -10.04 -17.45
CA LEU A 488 -10.79 -11.26 -18.18
C LEU A 488 -11.92 -12.02 -17.47
N SER A 489 -11.83 -12.22 -16.15
CA SER A 489 -12.85 -12.94 -15.38
C SER A 489 -14.22 -12.24 -15.44
N LEU A 490 -14.23 -10.92 -15.21
CA LEU A 490 -15.46 -10.13 -15.27
C LEU A 490 -16.02 -10.14 -16.69
N GLY A 491 -15.18 -9.92 -17.71
CA GLY A 491 -15.60 -9.92 -19.11
C GLY A 491 -16.20 -11.25 -19.55
N ILE A 492 -15.64 -12.38 -19.13
CA ILE A 492 -16.18 -13.72 -19.42
C ILE A 492 -17.54 -13.94 -18.75
N ILE A 493 -17.69 -13.59 -17.47
CA ILE A 493 -18.95 -13.75 -16.72
C ILE A 493 -20.05 -12.89 -17.33
N ILE A 494 -19.71 -11.64 -17.66
CA ILE A 494 -20.64 -10.69 -18.28
C ILE A 494 -21.01 -11.17 -19.69
N ASN A 495 -20.03 -11.65 -20.46
CA ASN A 495 -20.28 -12.18 -21.79
C ASN A 495 -21.21 -13.40 -21.78
N LEU A 496 -21.07 -14.32 -20.82
CA LEU A 496 -22.01 -15.43 -20.65
C LEU A 496 -23.44 -14.92 -20.43
N PHE A 497 -23.60 -13.85 -19.66
CA PHE A 497 -24.90 -13.24 -19.43
C PHE A 497 -25.46 -12.57 -20.69
N THR A 498 -24.68 -11.72 -21.36
CA THR A 498 -25.16 -10.97 -22.54
C THR A 498 -25.44 -11.89 -23.74
N SER A 499 -24.60 -12.91 -23.96
CA SER A 499 -24.76 -13.86 -25.07
C SER A 499 -25.86 -14.92 -24.84
N LEU A 500 -26.14 -15.34 -23.61
CA LEU A 500 -27.16 -16.38 -23.35
C LEU A 500 -28.52 -15.80 -22.93
N VAL A 501 -28.53 -14.65 -22.27
CA VAL A 501 -29.75 -14.00 -21.79
C VAL A 501 -30.09 -12.77 -22.63
N GLY A 502 -29.12 -11.90 -22.89
CA GLY A 502 -29.33 -10.63 -23.62
C GLY A 502 -29.85 -10.85 -25.04
N THR A 503 -29.05 -11.48 -25.90
CA THR A 503 -29.42 -11.78 -27.29
C THR A 503 -30.69 -12.64 -27.37
N LYS A 504 -30.82 -13.66 -26.51
CA LYS A 504 -31.99 -14.55 -26.49
C LYS A 504 -33.30 -13.80 -26.24
N VAL A 505 -33.30 -12.80 -25.37
CA VAL A 505 -34.49 -11.96 -25.14
C VAL A 505 -34.89 -11.22 -26.40
N ILE A 506 -33.93 -10.69 -27.14
CA ILE A 506 -34.20 -9.97 -28.39
C ILE A 506 -34.77 -10.92 -29.44
N PHE A 507 -34.17 -12.12 -29.59
CA PHE A 507 -34.70 -13.16 -30.48
C PHE A 507 -36.11 -13.61 -30.08
N ASP A 508 -36.38 -13.81 -28.79
CA ASP A 508 -37.71 -14.19 -28.29
C ASP A 508 -38.76 -13.09 -28.56
N ILE A 509 -38.38 -11.81 -28.49
CA ILE A 509 -39.27 -10.68 -28.82
C ILE A 509 -39.56 -10.65 -30.32
N ILE A 510 -38.54 -10.83 -31.15
CA ILE A 510 -38.65 -10.84 -32.61
C ILE A 510 -39.51 -12.02 -33.07
N ALA A 511 -39.27 -13.22 -32.53
CA ALA A 511 -40.04 -14.42 -32.85
C ALA A 511 -41.53 -14.33 -32.44
N ASN A 512 -41.85 -13.56 -31.40
CA ASN A 512 -43.22 -13.34 -30.95
C ASN A 512 -43.93 -12.17 -31.68
N LYS A 513 -43.20 -11.23 -32.28
CA LYS A 513 -43.76 -10.11 -33.06
C LYS A 513 -43.77 -10.46 -34.55
N LYS A 514 -44.91 -10.98 -35.01
CA LYS A 514 -45.25 -11.45 -36.38
C LYS A 514 -44.72 -12.85 -36.71
N LYS A 515 -45.52 -13.61 -37.47
CA LYS A 515 -45.09 -14.83 -38.19
C LYS A 515 -43.96 -14.43 -39.14
N LEU A 516 -42.73 -14.44 -38.66
CA LEU A 516 -41.55 -14.27 -39.50
C LEU A 516 -41.44 -15.50 -40.39
N GLU A 517 -41.44 -15.30 -41.71
CA GLU A 517 -41.23 -16.39 -42.66
C GLU A 517 -39.74 -16.67 -42.88
N LYS A 518 -38.86 -15.71 -42.57
CA LYS A 518 -37.40 -15.83 -42.70
C LYS A 518 -36.68 -15.10 -41.56
N LEU A 519 -35.74 -15.78 -40.92
CA LEU A 519 -34.77 -15.18 -40.00
C LEU A 519 -33.59 -14.66 -40.83
N SER A 520 -33.20 -13.40 -40.66
CA SER A 520 -32.02 -12.84 -41.32
C SER A 520 -30.78 -13.21 -40.50
N ILE A 521 -30.26 -14.42 -40.73
CA ILE A 521 -29.08 -14.97 -40.05
C ILE A 521 -28.07 -15.57 -40.99
#